data_AF-A0A3B5APS5-F1
#
_entry.id   AF-A0A3B5APS5-F1
#
_cell.length_a   1.000
_cell.length_b   1.000
_cell.length_c   1.000
_cell.angle_alpha   90.00
_cell.angle_beta   90.00
_cell.angle_gamma   90.00
#
_symmetry.space_group_name_H-M   'P 1'
#
loop_
_entity.id
_entity.type
_entity.pdbx_description
1 polymer ?
#
loop_
_entity_poly.entity_id
_entity_poly.type
_entity_poly.pdbx_seq_one_letter_code
_entity_poly.pdbx_strand_id
1 'polypeptide(L)'
;METEASHMLEAALEQMDDIIAGSRAAAMEFSSSMLDLGSPVSAGPLQVVQLAEDLKLALELRPDRDDRETLRAQLPTETAQVLMDWLQSGAVNLCSPANNETYQERLLRLEGDKESLVLQVSVLTDQVEAQGEKIRDLESSLEEHRQKLASTEEMLQQELMSRTSLETQKLDLMDEVSYLKLKLVSMEEKQPDAQQQQDAAAAAAAADTKQNKAEVGKAPKKKQVSVFLC
;
A
#
# COMPACT_ATOMS: atom_id res chain seq x y z
N MET A 1 -7.43 -5.95 -14.21
CA MET A 1 -8.65 -5.15 -14.00
C MET A 1 -8.20 -3.95 -13.21
N GLU A 2 -7.73 -2.91 -13.89
CA GLU A 2 -7.45 -1.64 -13.22
C GLU A 2 -8.79 -1.10 -12.72
N THR A 3 -8.85 -0.87 -11.42
CA THR A 3 -10.08 -0.50 -10.73
C THR A 3 -10.54 0.85 -11.25
N GLU A 4 -11.85 1.01 -11.46
CA GLU A 4 -12.50 2.26 -11.92
C GLU A 4 -12.04 3.50 -11.12
N ALA A 5 -11.64 3.30 -9.87
CA ALA A 5 -11.02 4.31 -9.01
C ALA A 5 -9.63 4.80 -9.49
N SER A 6 -8.81 3.93 -10.07
CA SER A 6 -7.48 4.28 -10.63
C SER A 6 -7.62 5.19 -11.85
N HIS A 7 -8.57 4.87 -12.74
CA HIS A 7 -8.86 5.69 -13.92
C HIS A 7 -9.47 7.05 -13.54
N MET A 8 -10.29 7.11 -12.48
CA MET A 8 -10.81 8.39 -11.98
C MET A 8 -9.70 9.27 -11.39
N LEU A 9 -8.73 8.68 -10.69
CA LEU A 9 -7.60 9.42 -10.12
C LEU A 9 -6.67 9.95 -11.23
N GLU A 10 -6.38 9.13 -12.24
CA GLU A 10 -5.57 9.50 -13.40
C GLU A 10 -6.21 10.67 -14.18
N ALA A 11 -7.51 10.60 -14.46
CA ALA A 11 -8.24 11.68 -15.11
C ALA A 11 -8.29 12.97 -14.27
N ALA A 12 -8.37 12.86 -12.94
CA ALA A 12 -8.34 14.01 -12.05
C ALA A 12 -6.96 14.69 -12.01
N LEU A 13 -5.88 13.91 -12.07
CA LEU A 13 -4.51 14.43 -12.13
C LEU A 13 -4.22 15.12 -13.46
N GLU A 14 -4.67 14.54 -14.58
CA GLU A 14 -4.54 15.15 -15.91
C GLU A 14 -5.29 16.49 -15.99
N GLN A 15 -6.46 16.59 -15.37
CA GLN A 15 -7.22 17.84 -15.28
C GLN A 15 -6.50 18.92 -14.44
N MET A 16 -5.77 18.54 -13.40
CA MET A 16 -4.99 19.50 -12.60
C MET A 16 -3.78 20.02 -13.40
N ASP A 17 -3.15 19.17 -14.20
CA ASP A 17 -2.03 19.56 -15.07
C ASP A 17 -2.48 20.50 -16.19
N ASP A 18 -3.65 20.27 -16.80
CA ASP A 18 -4.22 21.19 -17.79
C ASP A 18 -4.54 22.58 -17.19
N ILE A 19 -5.01 22.63 -15.95
CA ILE A 19 -5.24 23.90 -15.23
C ILE A 19 -3.92 24.61 -14.92
N ILE A 20 -2.89 23.88 -14.50
CA ILE A 20 -1.57 24.46 -14.19
C ILE A 20 -0.87 24.92 -15.48
N ALA A 21 -0.94 24.14 -16.56
CA ALA A 21 -0.39 24.49 -17.87
C ALA A 21 -1.11 25.69 -18.49
N GLY A 22 -2.45 25.70 -18.43
CA GLY A 22 -3.28 26.84 -18.86
C GLY A 22 -3.01 28.10 -18.04
N SER A 23 -2.77 27.95 -16.73
CA SER A 23 -2.40 29.07 -15.85
C SER A 23 -0.99 29.59 -16.10
N ARG A 24 -0.05 28.72 -16.51
CA ARG A 24 1.30 29.12 -16.94
C ARG A 24 1.28 29.87 -18.26
N ALA A 25 0.44 29.45 -19.21
CA ALA A 25 0.21 30.16 -20.46
C ALA A 25 -0.45 31.53 -20.20
N ALA A 26 -1.46 31.60 -19.34
CA ALA A 26 -2.08 32.88 -18.95
C ALA A 26 -1.10 33.81 -18.20
N ALA A 27 -0.26 33.27 -17.31
CA ALA A 27 0.80 34.04 -16.65
C ALA A 27 1.90 34.49 -17.62
N MET A 28 2.20 33.68 -18.64
CA MET A 28 3.13 34.04 -19.70
C MET A 28 2.53 35.10 -20.64
N GLU A 29 1.23 35.09 -20.94
CA GLU A 29 0.55 36.19 -21.67
C GLU A 29 0.54 37.51 -20.88
N PHE A 30 0.44 37.45 -19.55
CA PHE A 30 0.58 38.63 -18.67
C PHE A 30 2.00 39.19 -18.58
N SER A 31 3.03 38.38 -18.84
CA SER A 31 4.44 38.79 -18.75
C SER A 31 5.13 38.98 -20.11
N SER A 32 4.52 38.53 -21.20
CA SER A 32 5.01 38.70 -22.58
C SER A 32 4.26 39.76 -23.38
N SER A 33 3.17 40.33 -22.86
CA SER A 33 2.52 41.53 -23.40
C SER A 33 3.22 42.81 -22.93
N MET A 34 4.52 42.94 -23.20
CA MET A 34 5.29 44.19 -23.00
C MET A 34 5.78 44.77 -24.32
N LEU A 35 5.17 44.43 -25.47
CA LEU A 35 5.54 45.03 -26.75
C LEU A 35 4.38 45.04 -27.77
N ASP A 36 3.14 45.36 -27.38
CA ASP A 36 2.19 45.80 -28.40
C ASP A 36 1.31 46.98 -27.98
N LEU A 37 1.36 47.98 -28.84
CA LEU A 37 0.70 49.26 -28.76
C LEU A 37 -0.77 49.08 -29.13
N GLY A 38 -1.68 49.08 -28.16
CA GLY A 38 -3.08 49.38 -28.46
C GLY A 38 -4.13 48.75 -27.55
N SER A 39 -4.35 49.29 -26.35
CA SER A 39 -5.72 49.42 -25.82
C SER A 39 -5.79 50.40 -24.64
N PRO A 40 -6.75 51.36 -24.61
CA PRO A 40 -6.79 52.45 -23.65
C PRO A 40 -7.72 52.13 -22.49
N VAL A 41 -7.34 51.26 -21.55
CA VAL A 41 -8.10 51.10 -20.30
C VAL A 41 -7.16 50.97 -19.11
N SER A 42 -7.10 52.06 -18.34
CA SER A 42 -6.77 52.11 -16.92
C SER A 42 -5.35 51.70 -16.47
N ALA A 43 -4.32 52.33 -17.04
CA ALA A 43 -2.98 52.40 -16.43
C ALA A 43 -2.58 53.84 -16.05
N GLY A 44 -3.56 54.69 -15.69
CA GLY A 44 -3.38 56.14 -15.58
C GLY A 44 -2.18 56.61 -14.74
N PRO A 45 -2.04 56.26 -13.45
CA PRO A 45 -0.98 56.81 -12.60
C PRO A 45 0.41 56.22 -12.87
N LEU A 46 0.48 54.89 -13.08
CA LEU A 46 1.76 54.19 -13.29
C LEU A 46 2.38 54.51 -14.66
N GLN A 47 1.55 54.71 -15.69
CA GLN A 47 2.02 55.06 -17.02
C GLN A 47 2.63 56.47 -17.06
N VAL A 48 2.09 57.43 -16.29
CA VAL A 48 2.65 58.78 -16.20
C VAL A 48 4.01 58.77 -15.48
N VAL A 49 4.17 57.95 -14.45
CA VAL A 49 5.45 57.78 -13.74
C VAL A 49 6.50 57.17 -14.67
N GLN A 50 6.15 56.08 -15.38
CA GLN A 50 7.05 55.43 -16.33
C GLN A 50 7.48 56.38 -17.45
N LEU A 51 6.54 57.11 -18.06
CA LEU A 51 6.83 58.07 -19.13
C LEU A 51 7.69 59.25 -18.64
N ALA A 52 7.53 59.68 -17.39
CA ALA A 52 8.37 60.71 -16.79
C ALA A 52 9.81 60.20 -16.54
N GLU A 53 9.97 58.93 -16.16
CA GLU A 53 11.28 58.27 -16.03
C GLU A 53 11.96 58.09 -17.39
N ASP A 54 11.23 57.66 -18.41
CA ASP A 54 11.73 57.53 -19.78
C ASP A 54 12.18 58.89 -20.34
N LEU A 55 11.42 59.97 -20.07
CA LEU A 55 11.79 61.34 -20.45
C LEU A 55 13.06 61.80 -19.72
N LYS A 56 13.19 61.50 -18.43
CA LYS A 56 14.40 61.79 -17.65
C LYS A 56 15.62 61.08 -18.25
N LEU A 57 15.50 59.77 -18.51
CA LEU A 57 16.58 58.97 -19.09
C LEU A 57 16.97 59.50 -20.48
N ALA A 58 15.99 59.83 -21.33
CA ALA A 58 16.24 60.41 -22.65
C ALA A 58 16.99 61.75 -22.59
N LEU A 59 16.78 62.55 -21.53
CA LEU A 59 17.47 63.82 -21.30
C LEU A 59 18.84 63.65 -20.61
N GLU A 60 19.07 62.57 -19.88
CA GLU A 60 20.33 62.24 -19.19
C GLU A 60 21.32 61.52 -20.11
N LEU A 61 20.84 60.69 -21.04
CA LEU A 61 21.68 59.93 -21.96
C LEU A 61 22.29 60.78 -23.09
N ARG A 62 21.92 62.06 -23.18
CA ARG A 62 22.45 63.01 -24.17
C ARG A 62 23.74 63.66 -23.64
N PRO A 63 24.89 63.48 -24.32
CA PRO A 63 26.17 64.00 -23.84
C PRO A 63 26.34 65.51 -24.10
N ASP A 64 25.70 66.05 -25.13
CA ASP A 64 25.81 67.47 -25.49
C ASP A 64 24.75 68.33 -24.79
N ARG A 65 25.16 69.50 -24.30
CA ARG A 65 24.31 70.41 -23.54
C ARG A 65 23.31 71.12 -24.44
N ASP A 66 23.71 71.48 -25.66
CA ASP A 66 22.84 72.16 -26.61
C ASP A 66 21.72 71.22 -27.09
N ASP A 67 22.02 69.94 -27.32
CA ASP A 67 21.01 68.91 -27.62
C ASP A 67 20.00 68.72 -26.48
N ARG A 68 20.43 68.83 -25.23
CA ARG A 68 19.53 68.77 -24.06
C ARG A 68 18.65 70.00 -23.96
N GLU A 69 19.20 71.18 -24.24
CA GLU A 69 18.46 72.44 -24.22
C GLU A 69 17.46 72.52 -25.38
N THR A 70 17.79 72.01 -26.57
CA THR A 70 16.85 71.90 -27.69
C THR A 70 15.72 70.90 -27.43
N LEU A 71 15.99 69.77 -26.75
CA LEU A 71 14.95 68.81 -26.37
C LEU A 71 14.05 69.38 -25.26
N ARG A 72 14.59 70.15 -24.32
CA ARG A 72 13.80 70.89 -23.34
C ARG A 72 12.95 71.99 -23.97
N ALA A 73 13.47 72.68 -24.98
CA ALA A 73 12.73 73.72 -25.70
C ALA A 73 11.57 73.14 -26.53
N GLN A 74 11.63 71.86 -26.90
CA GLN A 74 10.53 71.13 -27.55
C GLN A 74 9.42 70.73 -26.58
N LEU A 75 9.68 70.72 -25.26
CA LEU A 75 8.67 70.39 -24.27
C LEU A 75 7.78 71.63 -24.03
N PRO A 76 6.44 71.51 -24.15
CA PRO A 76 5.55 72.62 -23.83
C PRO A 76 5.79 73.09 -22.38
N THR A 77 5.91 74.41 -22.20
CA THR A 77 6.18 75.02 -20.88
C THR A 77 5.14 74.62 -19.85
N GLU A 78 3.87 74.52 -20.26
CA GLU A 78 2.76 74.05 -19.44
C GLU A 78 2.99 72.62 -18.90
N THR A 79 3.47 71.70 -19.75
CA THR A 79 3.75 70.30 -19.35
C THR A 79 4.89 70.23 -18.35
N ALA A 80 5.95 71.02 -18.56
CA ALA A 80 7.07 71.10 -17.64
C ALA A 80 6.65 71.66 -16.27
N GLN A 81 5.81 72.71 -16.27
CA GLN A 81 5.28 73.31 -15.04
C GLN A 81 4.38 72.34 -14.28
N VAL A 82 3.46 71.65 -14.95
CA VAL A 82 2.61 70.63 -14.32
C VAL A 82 3.44 69.50 -13.70
N LEU A 83 4.49 69.02 -14.38
CA LEU A 83 5.39 68.00 -13.81
C LEU A 83 6.18 68.52 -12.62
N MET A 84 6.69 69.76 -12.67
CA MET A 84 7.40 70.39 -11.56
C MET A 84 6.48 70.61 -10.36
N ASP A 85 5.27 71.11 -10.58
CA ASP A 85 4.25 71.31 -9.55
C ASP A 85 3.83 69.97 -8.95
N TRP A 86 3.68 68.92 -9.76
CA TRP A 86 3.35 67.58 -9.27
C TRP A 86 4.46 66.97 -8.39
N LEU A 87 5.73 67.12 -8.79
CA LEU A 87 6.88 66.68 -8.02
C LEU A 87 7.07 67.51 -6.73
N GLN A 88 6.82 68.82 -6.78
CA GLN A 88 6.94 69.73 -5.64
C GLN A 88 5.77 69.63 -4.66
N SER A 89 4.56 69.36 -5.14
CA SER A 89 3.34 69.23 -4.32
C SER A 89 3.34 68.00 -3.43
N GLY A 90 4.38 67.16 -3.47
CA GLY A 90 4.56 66.06 -2.52
C GLY A 90 3.49 64.97 -2.61
N ALA A 91 2.73 64.90 -3.71
CA ALA A 91 1.72 63.86 -3.93
C ALA A 91 2.33 62.44 -3.94
N VAL A 92 3.65 62.33 -4.10
CA VAL A 92 4.42 61.08 -3.98
C VAL A 92 4.60 60.64 -2.51
N ASN A 93 4.38 61.53 -1.54
CA ASN A 93 4.62 61.30 -0.10
C ASN A 93 3.34 61.19 0.76
N LEU A 94 2.14 61.32 0.20
CA LEU A 94 0.89 61.46 0.98
C LEU A 94 -0.08 60.27 0.88
N CYS A 95 0.41 59.05 0.70
CA CYS A 95 -0.27 57.92 1.34
C CYS A 95 0.14 57.88 2.82
N SER A 96 -0.13 58.97 3.55
CA SER A 96 0.03 59.03 5.00
C SER A 96 -1.02 58.11 5.60
N PRO A 97 -0.63 57.06 6.35
CA PRO A 97 -1.59 56.22 7.05
C PRO A 97 -2.37 57.08 8.06
N ALA A 98 -3.54 56.61 8.49
CA ALA A 98 -4.40 57.28 9.47
C ALA A 98 -3.71 57.57 10.84
N ASN A 99 -2.52 57.01 11.05
CA ASN A 99 -1.62 57.29 12.16
C ASN A 99 -0.46 58.08 11.58
N ASN A 100 -0.10 59.23 12.17
CA ASN A 100 1.04 60.09 11.78
C ASN A 100 2.41 59.39 11.95
N GLU A 101 2.59 58.21 11.36
CA GLU A 101 3.81 57.41 11.37
C GLU A 101 4.70 57.83 10.21
N THR A 102 6.00 57.91 10.47
CA THR A 102 6.98 58.14 9.41
C THR A 102 7.14 56.89 8.55
N TYR A 103 7.48 57.05 7.27
CA TYR A 103 7.75 55.92 6.37
C TYR A 103 8.77 54.94 6.95
N GLN A 104 9.76 55.44 7.68
CA GLN A 104 10.80 54.63 8.30
C GLN A 104 10.26 53.77 9.45
N GLU A 105 9.38 54.30 10.30
CA GLU A 105 8.71 53.54 11.36
C GLU A 105 7.78 52.47 10.79
N ARG A 106 7.06 52.77 9.70
CA ARG A 106 6.21 51.80 9.01
C ARG A 106 7.02 50.65 8.42
N LEU A 107 8.16 50.97 7.79
CA LEU A 107 9.05 49.97 7.21
C LEU A 107 9.59 49.03 8.30
N LEU A 108 10.11 49.60 9.40
CA LEU A 108 10.65 48.81 10.52
C LEU A 108 9.59 47.93 11.18
N ARG A 109 8.35 48.40 11.32
CA ARG A 109 7.24 47.57 11.81
C ARG A 109 6.93 46.42 10.84
N LEU A 110 6.80 46.70 9.55
CA LEU A 110 6.53 45.68 8.54
C LEU A 110 7.66 44.64 8.43
N GLU A 111 8.91 45.06 8.62
CA GLU A 111 10.06 44.15 8.70
C GLU A 111 9.94 43.23 9.91
N GLY A 112 9.58 43.77 11.09
CA GLY A 112 9.31 42.96 12.28
C GLY A 112 8.13 41.99 12.11
N ASP A 113 7.03 42.45 11.51
CA ASP A 113 5.87 41.60 11.21
C ASP A 113 6.23 40.48 10.23
N LYS A 114 7.05 40.78 9.22
CA LYS A 114 7.59 39.80 8.28
C LYS A 114 8.44 38.75 8.99
N GLU A 115 9.37 39.15 9.86
CA GLU A 115 10.20 38.23 10.63
C GLU A 115 9.37 37.32 11.53
N SER A 116 8.36 37.89 12.22
CA SER A 116 7.40 37.14 13.03
C SER A 116 6.62 36.10 12.21
N LEU A 117 6.13 36.51 11.03
CA LEU A 117 5.41 35.62 10.13
C LEU A 117 6.32 34.51 9.59
N VAL A 118 7.57 34.81 9.25
CA VAL A 118 8.55 33.80 8.82
C VAL A 118 8.79 32.76 9.91
N LEU A 119 8.91 33.18 11.17
CA LEU A 119 9.03 32.25 12.29
C LEU A 119 7.79 31.37 12.44
N GLN A 120 6.58 31.95 12.31
CA GLN A 120 5.34 31.18 12.37
C GLN A 120 5.24 30.15 11.24
N VAL A 121 5.60 30.53 10.02
CA VAL A 121 5.64 29.60 8.87
C VAL A 121 6.69 28.51 9.09
N SER A 122 7.84 28.82 9.67
CA SER A 122 8.86 27.82 10.02
C SER A 122 8.31 26.80 11.02
N VAL A 123 7.69 27.27 12.11
CA VAL A 123 7.12 26.37 13.14
C VAL A 123 6.00 25.50 12.55
N LEU A 124 5.12 26.08 11.72
CA LEU A 124 4.06 25.31 11.07
C LEU A 124 4.63 24.28 10.08
N THR A 125 5.70 24.63 9.36
CA THR A 125 6.42 23.69 8.48
C THR A 125 6.96 22.50 9.28
N ASP A 126 7.70 22.75 10.36
CA ASP A 126 8.25 21.69 11.22
C ASP A 126 7.13 20.80 11.82
N GLN A 127 6.01 21.40 12.19
CA GLN A 127 4.85 20.67 12.72
C GLN A 127 4.22 19.75 11.67
N VAL A 128 4.06 20.22 10.42
CA VAL A 128 3.51 19.41 9.32
C VAL A 128 4.49 18.28 8.97
N GLU A 129 5.78 18.54 8.96
CA GLU A 129 6.81 17.52 8.73
C GLU A 129 6.78 16.43 9.80
N ALA A 130 6.74 16.82 11.09
CA ALA A 130 6.64 15.88 12.21
C ALA A 130 5.33 15.07 12.20
N GLN A 131 4.21 15.69 11.80
CA GLN A 131 2.95 14.97 11.61
C GLN A 131 3.05 13.98 10.44
N GLY A 132 3.72 14.36 9.34
CA GLY A 132 3.99 13.48 8.21
C GLY A 132 4.83 12.26 8.60
N GLU A 133 5.86 12.45 9.43
CA GLU A 133 6.64 11.34 10.00
C GLU A 133 5.77 10.43 10.87
N LYS A 134 4.93 11.02 11.74
CA LYS A 134 4.06 10.23 12.61
C LYS A 134 3.07 9.36 11.83
N ILE A 135 2.54 9.87 10.72
CA ILE A 135 1.66 9.10 9.83
C ILE A 135 2.43 7.93 9.22
N ARG A 136 3.62 8.16 8.66
CA ARG A 136 4.45 7.09 8.08
C ARG A 136 4.77 5.99 9.10
N ASP A 137 5.10 6.35 10.34
CA ASP A 137 5.34 5.38 11.41
C ASP A 137 4.10 4.53 11.72
N LEU A 138 2.92 5.16 11.79
CA LEU A 138 1.66 4.48 12.04
C LEU A 138 1.28 3.55 10.89
N GLU A 139 1.48 3.98 9.64
CA GLU A 139 1.26 3.17 8.44
C GLU A 139 2.18 1.95 8.43
N SER A 140 3.47 2.13 8.74
CA SER A 140 4.42 1.02 8.85
C SER A 140 4.04 0.02 9.95
N SER A 141 3.62 0.51 11.12
CA SER A 141 3.18 -0.34 12.22
C SER A 141 1.91 -1.13 11.85
N LEU A 142 0.95 -0.46 11.19
CA LEU A 142 -0.27 -1.09 10.70
C LEU A 142 0.03 -2.23 9.71
N GLU A 143 0.96 -2.01 8.79
CA GLU A 143 1.37 -3.02 7.82
C GLU A 143 2.07 -4.21 8.47
N GLU A 144 2.94 -3.96 9.45
CA GLU A 144 3.56 -5.03 10.24
C GLU A 144 2.50 -5.89 10.97
N HIS A 145 1.48 -5.25 11.55
CA HIS A 145 0.38 -5.95 12.18
C HIS A 145 -0.46 -6.78 11.19
N ARG A 146 -0.72 -6.26 9.98
CA ARG A 146 -1.39 -7.02 8.91
C ARG A 146 -0.58 -8.25 8.51
N GLN A 147 0.72 -8.09 8.31
CA GLN A 147 1.59 -9.21 7.94
C GLN A 147 1.64 -10.28 9.04
N LYS A 148 1.71 -9.87 10.32
CA LYS A 148 1.63 -10.80 11.46
C LYS A 148 0.31 -11.55 11.48
N LEU A 149 -0.81 -10.84 11.27
CA LEU A 149 -2.14 -11.45 11.22
C LEU A 149 -2.21 -12.52 10.12
N ALA A 150 -1.82 -12.17 8.90
CA ALA A 150 -1.79 -13.09 7.76
C ALA A 150 -0.92 -14.32 8.05
N SER A 151 0.26 -14.14 8.63
CA SER A 151 1.15 -15.24 9.01
C SER A 151 0.51 -16.17 10.06
N THR A 152 -0.15 -15.61 11.08
CA THR A 152 -0.84 -16.42 12.09
C THR A 152 -2.07 -17.13 11.56
N GLU A 153 -2.77 -16.53 10.59
CA GLU A 153 -3.91 -17.13 9.92
C GLU A 153 -3.48 -18.33 9.05
N GLU A 154 -2.39 -18.19 8.30
CA GLU A 154 -1.80 -19.29 7.53
C GLU A 154 -1.37 -20.45 8.44
N MET A 155 -0.70 -20.16 9.56
CA MET A 155 -0.31 -21.18 10.54
C MET A 155 -1.54 -21.90 11.13
N LEU A 156 -2.60 -21.15 11.45
CA LEU A 156 -3.85 -21.73 11.97
C LEU A 156 -4.51 -22.64 10.92
N GLN A 157 -4.56 -22.21 9.66
CA GLN A 157 -5.09 -23.00 8.56
C GLN A 157 -4.32 -24.32 8.41
N GLN A 158 -2.98 -24.28 8.49
CA GLN A 158 -2.15 -25.46 8.42
C GLN A 158 -2.42 -26.44 9.59
N GLU A 159 -2.54 -25.92 10.81
CA GLU A 159 -2.89 -26.73 11.98
C GLU A 159 -4.28 -27.36 11.87
N LEU A 160 -5.28 -26.63 11.37
CA LEU A 160 -6.61 -27.18 11.12
C LEU A 160 -6.56 -28.34 10.12
N MET A 161 -5.84 -28.19 9.01
CA MET A 161 -5.68 -29.26 8.02
C MET A 161 -4.95 -30.48 8.62
N SER A 162 -3.88 -30.25 9.39
CA SER A 162 -3.14 -31.30 10.10
C SER A 162 -4.04 -32.05 11.08
N ARG A 163 -4.80 -31.31 11.91
CA ARG A 163 -5.75 -31.88 12.87
C ARG A 163 -6.81 -32.72 12.19
N THR A 164 -7.43 -32.23 11.10
CA THR A 164 -8.42 -32.99 10.34
C THR A 164 -7.81 -34.27 9.78
N SER A 165 -6.60 -34.21 9.20
CA SER A 165 -5.90 -35.41 8.70
C SER A 165 -5.63 -36.43 9.80
N LEU A 166 -5.17 -35.99 10.98
CA LEU A 166 -4.91 -36.88 12.12
C LEU A 166 -6.20 -37.48 12.66
N GLU A 167 -7.29 -36.72 12.69
CA GLU A 167 -8.60 -37.19 13.11
C GLU A 167 -9.13 -38.27 12.16
N THR A 168 -8.96 -38.10 10.85
CA THR A 168 -9.28 -39.15 9.85
C THR A 168 -8.44 -40.41 10.08
N GLN A 169 -7.11 -40.28 10.20
CA GLN A 169 -6.23 -41.45 10.45
C GLN A 169 -6.59 -42.18 11.75
N LYS A 170 -6.96 -41.44 12.80
CA LYS A 170 -7.43 -42.02 14.06
C LYS A 170 -8.69 -42.86 13.85
N LEU A 171 -9.67 -42.35 13.09
CA LEU A 171 -10.90 -43.10 12.77
C LEU A 171 -10.59 -44.37 11.98
N ASP A 172 -9.75 -44.28 10.95
CA ASP A 172 -9.34 -45.44 10.15
C ASP A 172 -8.66 -46.52 11.01
N LEU A 173 -7.78 -46.13 11.94
CA LEU A 173 -7.16 -47.06 12.89
C LEU A 173 -8.17 -47.67 13.87
N MET A 174 -9.15 -46.90 14.33
CA MET A 174 -10.23 -47.43 15.19
C MET A 174 -11.08 -48.47 14.44
N ASP A 175 -11.34 -48.25 13.15
CA ASP A 175 -12.05 -49.20 12.29
C ASP A 175 -11.22 -50.47 12.08
N GLU A 176 -9.92 -50.36 11.81
CA GLU A 176 -9.02 -51.53 11.68
C GLU A 176 -8.93 -52.32 12.99
N VAL A 177 -8.80 -51.66 14.13
CA VAL A 177 -8.82 -52.32 15.45
C VAL A 177 -10.16 -53.05 15.67
N SER A 178 -11.27 -52.45 15.26
CA SER A 178 -12.60 -53.07 15.37
C SER A 178 -12.73 -54.28 14.45
N TYR A 179 -12.22 -54.19 13.22
CA TYR A 179 -12.14 -55.30 12.27
C TYR A 179 -11.28 -56.46 12.81
N LEU A 180 -10.09 -56.17 13.32
CA LEU A 180 -9.20 -57.17 13.91
C LEU A 180 -9.82 -57.84 15.14
N LYS A 181 -10.54 -57.10 15.99
CA LYS A 181 -11.30 -57.68 17.11
C LYS A 181 -12.37 -58.66 16.65
N LEU A 182 -13.17 -58.30 15.63
CA LEU A 182 -14.18 -59.20 15.06
C LEU A 182 -13.54 -60.47 14.48
N LYS A 183 -12.40 -60.32 13.77
CA LYS A 183 -11.65 -61.45 13.21
C LYS A 183 -11.09 -62.37 14.30
N LEU A 184 -10.58 -61.81 15.40
CA LEU A 184 -10.09 -62.58 16.55
C LEU A 184 -11.21 -63.43 17.16
N VAL A 185 -12.36 -62.82 17.45
CA VAL A 185 -13.55 -63.54 17.98
C VAL A 185 -13.99 -64.66 17.02
N SER A 186 -14.05 -64.37 15.72
CA SER A 186 -14.40 -65.37 14.70
C SER A 186 -13.40 -66.54 14.62
N MET A 187 -12.13 -66.32 14.98
CA MET A 187 -11.12 -67.38 15.04
C MET A 187 -11.24 -68.18 16.35
N GLU A 188 -11.46 -67.51 17.48
CA GLU A 188 -11.69 -68.14 18.78
C GLU A 188 -12.94 -69.04 18.77
N GLU A 189 -14.01 -68.65 18.06
CA GLU A 189 -15.21 -69.48 17.87
C GLU A 189 -14.95 -70.74 17.01
N LYS A 190 -14.07 -70.65 16.01
CA LYS A 190 -13.71 -71.79 15.13
C LYS A 190 -12.71 -72.76 15.76
N GLN A 191 -11.96 -72.29 16.75
CA GLN A 191 -10.92 -73.07 17.43
C GLN A 191 -11.48 -74.31 18.18
N PRO A 192 -12.57 -74.25 18.97
CA PRO A 192 -13.15 -75.44 19.58
C PRO A 192 -13.72 -76.41 18.55
N ASP A 193 -14.32 -75.93 17.46
CA ASP A 193 -14.83 -76.79 16.38
C ASP A 193 -13.70 -77.55 15.67
N ALA A 194 -12.59 -76.87 15.37
CA ALA A 194 -11.42 -77.47 14.76
C ALA A 194 -10.71 -78.45 15.72
N GLN A 195 -10.63 -78.13 17.01
CA GLN A 195 -10.06 -79.00 18.04
C GLN A 195 -10.93 -80.25 18.26
N GLN A 196 -12.27 -80.10 18.33
CA GLN A 196 -13.20 -81.22 18.41
C GLN A 196 -13.16 -82.10 17.15
N GLN A 197 -13.02 -81.51 15.96
CA GLN A 197 -12.86 -82.28 14.73
C GLN A 197 -11.51 -83.02 14.68
N GLN A 198 -10.42 -82.43 15.19
CA GLN A 198 -9.13 -83.12 15.31
C GLN A 198 -9.17 -84.25 16.37
N ASP A 199 -9.79 -84.02 17.52
CA ASP A 199 -9.94 -85.03 18.58
C ASP A 199 -10.87 -86.17 18.14
N ALA A 200 -11.95 -85.87 17.42
CA ALA A 200 -12.83 -86.88 16.84
C ALA A 200 -12.15 -87.67 15.72
N ALA A 201 -11.35 -87.02 14.86
CA ALA A 201 -10.56 -87.69 13.83
C ALA A 201 -9.45 -88.57 14.43
N ALA A 202 -8.76 -88.11 15.48
CA ALA A 202 -7.76 -88.89 16.21
C ALA A 202 -8.38 -90.08 16.95
N ALA A 203 -9.56 -89.91 17.55
CA ALA A 203 -10.31 -91.00 18.18
C ALA A 203 -10.79 -92.04 17.16
N ALA A 204 -11.27 -91.60 15.99
CA ALA A 204 -11.65 -92.49 14.89
C ALA A 204 -10.45 -93.29 14.36
N ALA A 205 -9.30 -92.65 14.15
CA ALA A 205 -8.06 -93.33 13.73
C ALA A 205 -7.55 -94.34 14.79
N ALA A 206 -7.70 -94.03 16.08
CA ALA A 206 -7.35 -94.95 17.17
C ALA A 206 -8.32 -96.15 17.28
N ALA A 207 -9.61 -95.98 16.93
CA ALA A 207 -10.59 -97.05 16.88
C ALA A 207 -10.33 -98.02 15.71
N ASP A 208 -9.97 -97.49 14.54
CA ASP A 208 -9.66 -98.28 13.33
C ASP A 208 -8.42 -99.17 13.53
N THR A 209 -7.42 -98.65 14.27
CA THR A 209 -6.22 -99.42 14.65
C THR A 209 -6.54 -100.61 15.58
N LYS A 210 -7.62 -100.54 16.37
CA LYS A 210 -8.05 -101.63 17.26
C LYS A 210 -8.87 -102.70 16.53
N GLN A 211 -9.66 -102.35 15.52
CA GLN A 211 -10.40 -103.33 14.70
C GLN A 211 -9.46 -104.16 13.82
N ASN A 212 -8.41 -103.57 13.25
CA ASN A 212 -7.40 -104.30 12.45
C ASN A 212 -6.57 -105.30 13.28
N LYS A 213 -6.50 -105.16 14.61
CA LYS A 213 -5.83 -106.12 15.50
C LYS A 213 -6.73 -107.30 15.91
N ALA A 214 -8.05 -107.19 15.74
CA ALA A 214 -9.02 -108.23 16.11
C ALA A 214 -9.27 -109.26 14.99
N GLU A 215 -8.96 -108.97 13.72
CA GLU A 215 -9.13 -109.92 12.61
C GLU A 215 -7.92 -110.86 12.35
N VAL A 216 -6.74 -110.60 12.93
CA VAL A 216 -5.55 -111.46 12.74
C VAL A 216 -5.56 -112.72 13.63
N GLY A 217 -6.60 -112.92 14.46
CA GLY A 217 -6.65 -113.94 15.51
C GLY A 217 -7.33 -115.28 15.19
N LYS A 218 -7.50 -115.70 13.92
CA LYS A 218 -8.15 -116.98 13.61
C LYS A 218 -7.36 -117.87 12.65
N ALA A 219 -6.31 -118.51 13.16
CA ALA A 219 -5.64 -119.63 12.48
C ALA A 219 -6.45 -120.94 12.65
N PRO A 220 -6.66 -121.76 11.60
CA PRO A 220 -7.41 -123.00 11.71
C PRO A 220 -6.56 -124.14 12.28
N LYS A 221 -7.12 -124.89 13.23
CA LYS A 221 -6.53 -126.12 13.81
C LYS A 221 -6.36 -127.19 12.73
N LYS A 222 -5.11 -127.52 12.38
CA LYS A 222 -4.79 -128.74 11.59
C LYS A 222 -4.86 -129.95 12.52
N LYS A 223 -5.78 -130.87 12.22
CA LYS A 223 -5.82 -132.23 12.80
C LYS A 223 -4.65 -133.03 12.22
N GLN A 224 -3.71 -133.47 13.04
CA GLN A 224 -2.82 -134.58 12.69
C GLN A 224 -3.57 -135.88 12.98
N VAL A 225 -3.86 -136.64 11.91
CA VAL A 225 -4.22 -138.06 12.00
C VAL A 225 -3.01 -138.82 11.48
N SER A 226 -2.46 -139.68 12.34
CA SER A 226 -1.38 -140.62 12.06
C SER A 226 -1.96 -141.85 11.37
N VAL A 227 -1.42 -142.24 10.21
CA VAL A 227 -1.47 -143.63 9.72
C VAL A 227 -0.17 -143.99 8.97
N PHE A 228 0.60 -144.81 9.69
CA PHE A 228 1.51 -145.90 9.34
C PHE A 228 1.68 -146.44 7.89
N LEU A 229 2.95 -146.81 7.62
CA LEU A 229 3.47 -148.00 6.91
C LEU A 229 3.38 -148.10 5.37
N CYS A 230 4.52 -148.04 4.68
CA CYS A 230 5.30 -149.20 4.19
C CYS A 230 6.68 -148.76 3.69
#